data_AF-A0A516X4X8-F1
#
_entry.id   AF-A0A516X4X8-F1
#
_cell.length_a   1.000
_cell.length_b   1.000
_cell.length_c   1.000
_cell.angle_alpha   90.00
_cell.angle_beta   90.00
_cell.angle_gamma   90.00
#
_symmetry.space_group_name_H-M   'P 1'
#
loop_
_entity.id
_entity.type
_entity.pdbx_description
1 polymer ?
#
loop_
_entity_poly.entity_id
_entity_poly.type
_entity_poly.pdbx_seq_one_letter_code
_entity_poly.pdbx_strand_id
1 'polypeptide(L)'
;MNSPHARQIATTYKAIGATLPESVRNALANADTVRNADIRTGGLDLIAPAIADAVLAGTDPVDDPAVQRAVTVQAFGGPTGDGLDRALQRVMDERTTTAIRGEMDAILGGLADAAQQAGQQLSAARRILGDVELDDETTIIRLGADAVRAWADARDAVATLRIIMAGWQALNTLCRFASDALPPILALTDADLDHVEQLGRRADAWTLVRSDLSIELADATTARERMTKISEQRAAREADQSRARGSLL
;
A
#
# COMPACT_ATOMS: atom_id res chain seq x y z
N MET A 1 -11.93 3.69 -10.44
CA MET A 1 -12.16 3.35 -9.02
C MET A 1 -10.84 3.60 -8.32
N ASN A 2 -10.69 4.69 -7.53
CA ASN A 2 -9.40 5.07 -6.91
C ASN A 2 -8.66 3.83 -6.44
N SER A 3 -7.48 3.59 -7.04
CA SER A 3 -6.71 2.39 -6.76
C SER A 3 -6.65 2.21 -5.25
N PRO A 4 -7.18 1.10 -4.70
CA PRO A 4 -7.23 0.89 -3.25
C PRO A 4 -5.85 1.07 -2.62
N HIS A 5 -4.80 0.77 -3.37
CA HIS A 5 -3.40 1.00 -2.99
C HIS A 5 -3.03 2.47 -2.80
N ALA A 6 -3.51 3.39 -3.66
CA ALA A 6 -3.22 4.83 -3.50
C ALA A 6 -3.84 5.39 -2.21
N ARG A 7 -5.06 4.94 -1.87
CA ARG A 7 -5.71 5.27 -0.60
C ARG A 7 -5.01 4.63 0.60
N GLN A 8 -4.51 3.41 0.46
CA GLN A 8 -3.73 2.74 1.50
C GLN A 8 -2.45 3.52 1.81
N ILE A 9 -1.70 3.99 0.80
CA ILE A 9 -0.49 4.81 0.98
C ILE A 9 -0.82 6.10 1.74
N ALA A 10 -1.89 6.81 1.34
CA ALA A 10 -2.32 8.04 2.02
C ALA A 10 -2.75 7.79 3.47
N THR A 11 -3.44 6.67 3.73
CA THR A 11 -3.85 6.28 5.08
C THR A 11 -2.64 5.94 5.95
N THR A 12 -1.68 5.20 5.41
CA THR A 12 -0.41 4.89 6.09
C THR A 12 0.32 6.17 6.46
N TYR A 13 0.48 7.11 5.52
CA TYR A 13 1.15 8.40 5.78
C TYR A 13 0.48 9.22 6.88
N LYS A 14 -0.85 9.30 6.85
CA LYS A 14 -1.63 9.95 7.91
C LYS A 14 -1.41 9.28 9.27
N ALA A 15 -1.40 7.94 9.31
CA ALA A 15 -1.25 7.18 10.54
C ALA A 15 0.14 7.33 11.18
N ILE A 16 1.20 7.44 10.37
CA ILE A 16 2.57 7.69 10.86
C ILE A 16 2.88 9.18 11.09
N GLY A 17 1.90 10.07 10.89
CA GLY A 17 2.09 11.52 11.03
C GLY A 17 2.99 12.17 9.97
N ALA A 18 3.27 11.47 8.85
CA ALA A 18 4.08 11.98 7.76
C ALA A 18 3.22 12.71 6.70
N THR A 19 3.86 13.61 5.96
CA THR A 19 3.20 14.33 4.86
C THR A 19 3.62 13.74 3.53
N LEU A 20 2.63 13.36 2.70
CA LEU A 20 2.90 12.92 1.34
C LEU A 20 3.50 14.05 0.49
N PRO A 21 4.34 13.71 -0.50
CA PRO A 21 4.80 14.65 -1.52
C PRO A 21 3.65 15.45 -2.14
N GLU A 22 3.90 16.73 -2.41
CA GLU A 22 2.85 17.66 -2.87
C GLU A 22 2.18 17.20 -4.18
N SER A 23 2.97 16.69 -5.13
CA SER A 23 2.49 16.15 -6.41
C SER A 23 1.47 15.01 -6.19
N VAL A 24 1.71 14.12 -5.23
CA VAL A 24 0.80 13.02 -4.87
C VAL A 24 -0.45 13.54 -4.17
N ARG A 25 -0.31 14.47 -3.21
CA ARG A 25 -1.46 15.09 -2.52
C ARG A 25 -2.39 15.78 -3.52
N ASN A 26 -1.83 16.54 -4.45
CA ASN A 26 -2.58 17.22 -5.51
C ASN A 26 -3.28 16.21 -6.44
N ALA A 27 -2.61 15.13 -6.81
CA ALA A 27 -3.22 14.08 -7.64
C ALA A 27 -4.41 13.40 -6.94
N LEU A 28 -4.27 13.08 -5.64
CA LEU A 28 -5.36 12.52 -4.82
C LEU A 28 -6.54 13.50 -4.68
N ALA A 29 -6.26 14.78 -4.40
CA ALA A 29 -7.29 15.82 -4.28
C ALA A 29 -8.05 16.03 -5.60
N ASN A 30 -7.34 16.00 -6.74
CA ASN A 30 -7.95 16.07 -8.07
C ASN A 30 -8.84 14.85 -8.34
N ALA A 31 -8.39 13.65 -7.98
CA ALA A 31 -9.18 12.42 -8.13
C ALA A 31 -10.46 12.45 -7.27
N ASP A 32 -10.38 12.98 -6.05
CA ASP A 32 -11.56 13.16 -5.19
C ASP A 32 -12.50 14.24 -5.71
N THR A 33 -11.96 15.34 -6.26
CA THR A 33 -12.77 16.39 -6.90
C THR A 33 -13.57 15.84 -8.07
N VAL A 34 -12.94 15.07 -8.96
CA VAL A 34 -13.62 14.45 -10.11
C VAL A 34 -14.65 13.41 -9.66
N ARG A 35 -14.35 12.62 -8.62
CA ARG A 35 -15.31 11.63 -8.09
C ARG A 35 -16.55 12.28 -7.50
N ASN A 36 -16.37 13.42 -6.82
CA ASN A 36 -17.45 14.12 -6.14
C ASN A 36 -18.18 15.12 -7.06
N ALA A 37 -17.72 15.28 -8.30
CA ALA A 37 -18.45 16.04 -9.29
C ALA A 37 -19.72 15.28 -9.65
N ASP A 38 -20.90 15.90 -9.44
CA ASP A 38 -22.19 15.40 -9.90
C ASP A 38 -22.26 15.56 -11.43
N ILE A 39 -21.48 14.73 -12.14
CA ILE A 39 -21.45 14.69 -13.60
C ILE A 39 -22.65 13.86 -14.03
N ARG A 40 -23.80 14.51 -14.12
CA ARG A 40 -25.02 13.87 -14.63
C ARG A 40 -24.88 13.55 -16.11
N THR A 41 -24.41 12.35 -16.40
CA THR A 41 -24.66 11.69 -17.69
C THR A 41 -26.11 11.23 -17.70
N GLY A 42 -27.02 12.14 -18.02
CA GLY A 42 -28.44 11.83 -18.07
C GLY A 42 -28.76 10.62 -18.94
N GLY A 43 -29.64 9.75 -18.43
CA GLY A 43 -30.24 8.67 -19.18
C GLY A 43 -31.36 9.17 -20.11
N LEU A 44 -32.14 8.22 -20.65
CA LEU A 44 -33.32 8.51 -21.48
C LEU A 44 -34.31 9.48 -20.80
N ASP A 45 -34.27 9.57 -19.48
CA ASP A 45 -35.07 10.46 -18.63
C ASP A 45 -34.84 11.94 -18.92
N LEU A 46 -33.71 12.34 -19.53
CA LEU A 46 -33.50 13.71 -20.01
C LEU A 46 -33.93 13.91 -21.47
N ILE A 47 -33.94 12.85 -22.27
CA ILE A 47 -34.23 12.92 -23.70
C ILE A 47 -35.73 12.88 -23.97
N ALA A 48 -36.48 12.01 -23.30
CA ALA A 48 -37.92 11.88 -23.52
C ALA A 48 -38.69 13.19 -23.21
N PRO A 49 -38.41 13.91 -22.11
CA PRO A 49 -39.02 15.23 -21.87
C PRO A 49 -38.60 16.27 -22.92
N ALA A 50 -37.31 16.32 -23.29
CA ALA A 50 -36.83 17.28 -24.29
C ALA A 50 -37.47 17.05 -25.67
N ILE A 51 -37.65 15.79 -26.09
CA ILE A 51 -38.35 15.46 -27.33
C ILE A 51 -39.83 15.83 -27.22
N ALA A 52 -40.48 15.53 -26.10
CA ALA A 52 -41.87 15.89 -25.89
C ALA A 52 -42.07 17.42 -25.96
N ASP A 53 -41.18 18.19 -25.32
CA ASP A 53 -41.21 19.66 -25.35
C ASP A 53 -40.98 20.22 -26.75
N ALA A 54 -40.01 19.68 -27.51
CA ALA A 54 -39.77 20.08 -28.90
C ALA A 54 -40.98 19.82 -29.79
N VAL A 55 -41.61 18.65 -29.66
CA VAL A 55 -42.83 18.28 -30.40
C VAL A 55 -44.00 19.21 -30.02
N LEU A 56 -44.18 19.50 -28.73
CA LEU A 56 -45.24 20.41 -28.26
C LEU A 56 -45.02 21.86 -28.73
N ALA A 57 -43.76 22.26 -28.92
CA ALA A 57 -43.39 23.57 -29.49
C ALA A 57 -43.49 23.62 -31.03
N GLY A 58 -43.72 22.49 -31.69
CA GLY A 58 -43.75 22.40 -33.16
C GLY A 58 -42.37 22.50 -33.81
N THR A 59 -41.30 22.30 -33.04
CA THR A 59 -39.91 22.27 -33.51
C THR A 59 -39.54 20.84 -33.89
N ASP A 60 -38.75 20.65 -34.96
CA ASP A 60 -38.16 19.34 -35.26
C ASP A 60 -37.19 18.95 -34.12
N PRO A 61 -37.40 17.83 -33.40
CA PRO A 61 -36.50 17.39 -32.34
C PRO A 61 -35.05 17.20 -32.79
N VAL A 62 -34.80 16.97 -34.09
CA VAL A 62 -33.43 16.85 -34.63
C VAL A 62 -32.68 18.19 -34.58
N ASP A 63 -33.38 19.30 -34.77
CA ASP A 63 -32.82 20.65 -34.77
C ASP A 63 -32.95 21.36 -33.41
N ASP A 64 -33.70 20.78 -32.48
CA ASP A 64 -33.89 21.34 -31.14
C ASP A 64 -32.60 21.28 -30.29
N PRO A 65 -32.06 22.42 -29.81
CA PRO A 65 -30.81 22.45 -29.05
C PRO A 65 -30.87 21.70 -27.72
N ALA A 66 -32.04 21.61 -27.08
CA ALA A 66 -32.19 20.89 -25.82
C ALA A 66 -32.14 19.37 -26.06
N VAL A 67 -32.77 18.89 -27.14
CA VAL A 67 -32.67 17.49 -27.58
C VAL A 67 -31.23 17.15 -27.99
N GLN A 68 -30.57 17.99 -28.79
CA GLN A 68 -29.16 17.79 -29.18
C GLN A 68 -28.23 17.72 -27.96
N ARG A 69 -28.44 18.58 -26.96
CA ARG A 69 -27.69 18.55 -25.70
C ARG A 69 -27.94 17.26 -24.93
N ALA A 70 -29.20 16.83 -24.81
CA ALA A 70 -29.57 15.61 -24.10
C ALA A 70 -28.98 14.36 -24.78
N VAL A 71 -29.05 14.27 -26.11
CA VAL A 71 -28.42 13.21 -26.92
C VAL A 71 -26.91 13.21 -26.77
N THR A 72 -26.27 14.38 -26.78
CA THR A 72 -24.81 14.50 -26.58
C THR A 72 -24.40 14.03 -25.19
N VAL A 73 -25.16 14.39 -24.15
CA VAL A 73 -24.94 13.92 -22.78
C VAL A 73 -25.11 12.39 -22.67
N GLN A 74 -26.13 11.82 -23.32
CA GLN A 74 -26.32 10.36 -23.37
C GLN A 74 -25.18 9.67 -24.13
N ALA A 75 -24.70 10.27 -25.23
CA ALA A 75 -23.57 9.74 -26.00
C ALA A 75 -22.29 9.64 -25.14
N PHE A 76 -22.07 10.57 -24.21
CA PHE A 76 -20.99 10.47 -23.24
C PHE A 76 -21.23 9.40 -22.15
N GLY A 77 -22.48 9.22 -21.72
CA GLY A 77 -22.85 8.19 -20.75
C GLY A 77 -22.79 6.76 -21.28
N GLY A 78 -22.90 6.57 -22.59
CA GLY A 78 -23.00 5.25 -23.21
C GLY A 78 -24.31 4.52 -22.84
N PRO A 79 -24.46 3.23 -23.21
CA PRO A 79 -25.72 2.49 -23.02
C PRO A 79 -26.16 2.36 -21.56
N THR A 80 -25.22 2.47 -20.63
CA THR A 80 -25.46 2.32 -19.18
C THR A 80 -25.50 3.64 -18.43
N GLY A 81 -25.27 4.79 -19.07
CA GLY A 81 -25.11 6.09 -18.37
C GLY A 81 -23.73 6.27 -17.70
N ASP A 82 -23.09 5.20 -17.24
CA ASP A 82 -21.83 5.28 -16.46
C ASP A 82 -20.52 5.35 -17.29
N GLY A 83 -20.59 5.55 -18.60
CA GLY A 83 -19.42 5.51 -19.50
C GLY A 83 -18.39 6.60 -19.20
N LEU A 84 -18.85 7.85 -19.14
CA LEU A 84 -18.00 9.01 -18.85
C LEU A 84 -17.40 8.94 -17.45
N ASP A 85 -18.20 8.63 -16.43
CA ASP A 85 -17.74 8.52 -15.05
C ASP A 85 -16.62 7.50 -14.89
N ARG A 86 -16.78 6.32 -15.48
CA ARG A 86 -15.73 5.30 -15.48
C ARG A 86 -14.49 5.75 -16.24
N ALA A 87 -14.65 6.43 -17.38
CA ALA A 87 -13.53 6.96 -18.14
C ALA A 87 -12.75 8.03 -17.36
N LEU A 88 -13.45 8.97 -16.73
CA LEU A 88 -12.86 10.02 -15.89
C LEU A 88 -12.14 9.44 -14.68
N GLN A 89 -12.76 8.47 -13.99
CA GLN A 89 -12.12 7.77 -12.89
C GLN A 89 -10.83 7.07 -13.34
N ARG A 90 -10.84 6.38 -14.49
CA ARG A 90 -9.64 5.73 -15.03
C ARG A 90 -8.52 6.73 -15.30
N VAL A 91 -8.82 7.88 -15.90
CA VAL A 91 -7.82 8.94 -16.13
C VAL A 91 -7.27 9.47 -14.80
N MET A 92 -8.10 9.62 -13.77
CA MET A 92 -7.63 10.03 -12.44
C MET A 92 -6.78 8.95 -11.75
N ASP A 93 -7.14 7.68 -11.92
CA ASP A 93 -6.36 6.55 -11.41
C ASP A 93 -4.96 6.50 -12.05
N GLU A 94 -4.89 6.71 -13.36
CA GLU A 94 -3.63 6.78 -14.13
C GLU A 94 -2.76 7.97 -13.70
N ARG A 95 -3.36 9.16 -13.54
CA ARG A 95 -2.63 10.36 -13.06
C ARG A 95 -2.12 10.20 -11.64
N THR A 96 -2.94 9.63 -10.75
CA THR A 96 -2.54 9.36 -9.36
C THR A 96 -1.39 8.36 -9.32
N THR A 97 -1.48 7.28 -10.08
CA THR A 97 -0.42 6.27 -10.17
C THR A 97 0.87 6.87 -10.73
N THR A 98 0.77 7.75 -11.74
CA THR A 98 1.94 8.44 -12.32
C THR A 98 2.62 9.34 -11.30
N ALA A 99 1.85 10.13 -10.53
CA ALA A 99 2.41 10.96 -9.46
C ALA A 99 3.10 10.12 -8.37
N ILE A 100 2.47 9.02 -7.93
CA ILE A 100 3.05 8.11 -6.94
C ILE A 100 4.35 7.48 -7.45
N ARG A 101 4.41 7.07 -8.72
CA ARG A 101 5.64 6.52 -9.32
C ARG A 101 6.75 7.55 -9.41
N GLY A 102 6.42 8.80 -9.74
CA GLY A 102 7.39 9.90 -9.80
C GLY A 102 8.01 10.24 -8.44
N GLU A 103 7.30 9.98 -7.36
CA GLU A 103 7.73 10.27 -5.98
C GLU A 103 8.05 9.01 -5.16
N MET A 104 8.25 7.87 -5.82
CA MET A 104 8.38 6.58 -5.15
C MET A 104 9.47 6.58 -4.06
N ASP A 105 10.65 7.14 -4.36
CA ASP A 105 11.78 7.17 -3.44
C ASP A 105 11.50 8.08 -2.23
N ALA A 106 10.85 9.23 -2.44
CA ALA A 106 10.42 10.10 -1.35
C ALA A 106 9.38 9.42 -0.46
N ILE A 107 8.44 8.67 -1.07
CA ILE A 107 7.46 7.89 -0.34
C ILE A 107 8.13 6.79 0.49
N LEU A 108 9.08 6.06 -0.09
CA LEU A 108 9.84 5.02 0.61
C LEU A 108 10.68 5.60 1.74
N GLY A 109 11.34 6.74 1.52
CA GLY A 109 12.12 7.45 2.55
C GLY A 109 11.28 7.81 3.77
N GLY A 110 10.10 8.41 3.58
CA GLY A 110 9.22 8.74 4.70
C GLY A 110 8.68 7.50 5.45
N LEU A 111 8.48 6.38 4.76
CA LEU A 111 8.13 5.11 5.41
C LEU A 111 9.32 4.53 6.19
N ALA A 112 10.53 4.63 5.64
CA ALA A 112 11.75 4.12 6.24
C ALA A 112 12.12 4.87 7.53
N ASP A 113 11.99 6.20 7.54
CA ASP A 113 12.23 7.02 8.74
C ASP A 113 11.29 6.61 9.89
N ALA A 114 10.01 6.45 9.60
CA ALA A 114 9.02 5.99 10.59
C ALA A 114 9.28 4.55 11.05
N ALA A 115 9.69 3.67 10.13
CA ALA A 115 10.04 2.28 10.47
C ALA A 115 11.27 2.22 11.38
N GLN A 116 12.27 3.06 11.12
CA GLN A 116 13.48 3.15 11.93
C GLN A 116 13.15 3.60 13.35
N GLN A 117 12.29 4.61 13.52
CA GLN A 117 11.83 5.07 14.84
C GLN A 117 11.11 3.95 15.61
N ALA A 118 10.17 3.26 14.97
CA ALA A 118 9.47 2.13 15.58
C ALA A 118 10.44 0.97 15.91
N GLY A 119 11.43 0.71 15.05
CA GLY A 119 12.50 -0.26 15.28
C GLY A 119 13.36 0.06 16.50
N GLN A 120 13.70 1.33 16.69
CA GLN A 120 14.44 1.81 17.87
C GLN A 120 13.60 1.65 19.14
N GLN A 121 12.30 1.93 19.09
CA GLN A 121 11.37 1.71 20.21
C GLN A 121 11.30 0.23 20.59
N LEU A 122 11.16 -0.68 19.61
CA LEU A 122 11.18 -2.12 19.87
C LEU A 122 12.51 -2.58 20.47
N SER A 123 13.63 -2.07 19.95
CA SER A 123 14.96 -2.39 20.47
C SER A 123 15.11 -1.91 21.91
N ALA A 124 14.61 -0.72 22.25
CA ALA A 124 14.61 -0.20 23.60
C ALA A 124 13.72 -1.04 24.53
N ALA A 125 12.53 -1.42 24.07
CA ALA A 125 11.63 -2.29 24.82
C ALA A 125 12.24 -3.68 25.08
N ARG A 126 12.92 -4.27 24.10
CA ARG A 126 13.63 -5.56 24.26
C ARG A 126 14.71 -5.50 25.34
N ARG A 127 15.42 -4.38 25.51
CA ARG A 127 16.42 -4.26 26.60
C ARG A 127 15.78 -4.34 27.99
N ILE A 128 14.50 -4.00 28.13
CA ILE A 128 13.76 -4.03 29.40
C ILE A 128 13.04 -5.37 29.57
N LEU A 129 12.38 -5.85 28.51
CA LEU A 129 11.56 -7.07 28.53
C LEU A 129 12.37 -8.36 28.36
N GLY A 130 13.57 -8.28 27.78
CA GLY A 130 14.34 -9.46 27.38
C GLY A 130 13.63 -10.26 26.28
N ASP A 131 13.60 -11.58 26.43
CA ASP A 131 13.01 -12.51 25.45
C ASP A 131 11.54 -12.86 25.74
N VAL A 132 10.85 -12.06 26.58
CA VAL A 132 9.44 -12.29 26.92
C VAL A 132 8.54 -12.02 25.70
N GLU A 133 7.53 -12.87 25.51
CA GLU A 133 6.52 -12.69 24.47
C GLU A 133 5.57 -11.53 24.82
N LEU A 134 5.12 -10.76 23.82
CA LEU A 134 4.19 -9.64 24.07
C LEU A 134 2.77 -10.08 24.47
N ASP A 135 2.45 -11.37 24.41
CA ASP A 135 1.19 -11.95 24.88
C ASP A 135 1.28 -12.53 26.31
N ASP A 136 2.48 -12.64 26.90
CA ASP A 136 2.67 -13.08 28.28
C ASP A 136 2.54 -11.91 29.27
N GLU A 137 1.31 -11.37 29.35
CA GLU A 137 0.97 -10.25 30.24
C GLU A 137 1.30 -10.56 31.71
N THR A 138 1.22 -11.82 32.12
CA THR A 138 1.50 -12.24 33.50
C THR A 138 2.97 -12.05 33.84
N THR A 139 3.88 -12.51 32.97
CA THR A 139 5.32 -12.30 33.15
C THR A 139 5.68 -10.82 33.09
N ILE A 140 5.09 -10.07 32.15
CA ILE A 140 5.32 -8.62 32.03
C ILE A 140 4.93 -7.88 33.31
N ILE A 141 3.75 -8.15 33.87
CA ILE A 141 3.29 -7.51 35.12
C ILE A 141 4.24 -7.82 36.29
N ARG A 142 4.77 -9.05 36.36
CA ARG A 142 5.72 -9.46 37.40
C ARG A 142 7.07 -8.76 37.29
N LEU A 143 7.49 -8.35 36.10
CA LEU A 143 8.71 -7.57 35.89
C LEU A 143 8.60 -6.11 36.39
N GLY A 144 7.39 -5.64 36.68
CA GLY A 144 7.14 -4.34 37.30
C GLY A 144 6.72 -3.24 36.33
N ALA A 145 6.57 -2.02 36.85
CA ALA A 145 5.93 -0.92 36.13
C ALA A 145 6.68 -0.49 34.85
N ASP A 146 8.02 -0.52 34.86
CA ASP A 146 8.80 -0.14 33.68
C ASP A 146 8.68 -1.16 32.55
N ALA A 147 8.54 -2.45 32.88
CA ALA A 147 8.24 -3.49 31.88
C ALA A 147 6.85 -3.31 31.27
N VAL A 148 5.84 -2.95 32.07
CA VAL A 148 4.49 -2.64 31.56
C VAL A 148 4.51 -1.47 30.57
N ARG A 149 5.30 -0.42 30.84
CA ARG A 149 5.49 0.70 29.90
C ARG A 149 6.19 0.25 28.62
N ALA A 150 7.31 -0.46 28.75
CA ALA A 150 8.06 -0.98 27.61
C ALA A 150 7.22 -1.92 26.73
N TRP A 151 6.33 -2.70 27.34
CA TRP A 151 5.38 -3.55 26.63
C TRP A 151 4.36 -2.74 25.83
N ALA A 152 3.79 -1.69 26.42
CA ALA A 152 2.88 -0.80 25.70
C ALA A 152 3.59 -0.14 24.50
N ASP A 153 4.79 0.40 24.71
CA ASP A 153 5.60 1.00 23.64
C ASP A 153 5.92 -0.02 22.53
N ALA A 154 6.25 -1.27 22.89
CA ALA A 154 6.49 -2.33 21.93
C ALA A 154 5.24 -2.66 21.09
N ARG A 155 4.06 -2.73 21.71
CA ARG A 155 2.80 -3.01 20.99
C ARG A 155 2.46 -1.90 20.01
N ASP A 156 2.65 -0.64 20.41
CA ASP A 156 2.42 0.52 19.55
C ASP A 156 3.41 0.54 18.37
N ALA A 157 4.68 0.21 18.62
CA ALA A 157 5.69 0.10 17.57
C ALA A 157 5.40 -1.07 16.60
N VAL A 158 4.98 -2.24 17.09
CA VAL A 158 4.54 -3.36 16.23
C VAL A 158 3.34 -2.95 15.38
N ALA A 159 2.35 -2.27 15.97
CA ALA A 159 1.17 -1.79 15.23
C ALA A 159 1.56 -0.80 14.13
N THR A 160 2.47 0.13 14.44
CA THR A 160 3.02 1.10 13.49
C THR A 160 3.72 0.42 12.32
N LEU A 161 4.58 -0.58 12.59
CA LEU A 161 5.28 -1.32 11.55
C LEU A 161 4.34 -2.13 10.64
N ARG A 162 3.24 -2.67 11.18
CA ARG A 162 2.20 -3.31 10.36
C ARG A 162 1.54 -2.32 9.38
N ILE A 163 1.26 -1.10 9.84
CA ILE A 163 0.69 -0.03 9.00
C ILE A 163 1.68 0.41 7.91
N ILE A 164 2.96 0.52 8.26
CA ILE A 164 4.04 0.82 7.32
C ILE A 164 4.15 -0.27 6.25
N MET A 165 4.13 -1.54 6.66
CA MET A 165 4.19 -2.67 5.74
C MET A 165 3.02 -2.71 4.75
N ALA A 166 1.80 -2.39 5.20
CA ALA A 166 0.65 -2.26 4.31
C ALA A 166 0.85 -1.13 3.28
N GLY A 167 1.44 0.00 3.68
CA GLY A 167 1.78 1.11 2.77
C GLY A 167 2.89 0.74 1.78
N TRP A 168 3.94 0.07 2.24
CA TRP A 168 5.04 -0.42 1.40
C TRP A 168 4.53 -1.42 0.37
N GLN A 169 3.68 -2.38 0.76
CA GLN A 169 3.08 -3.35 -0.16
C GLN A 169 2.18 -2.68 -1.19
N ALA A 170 1.35 -1.70 -0.77
CA ALA A 170 0.51 -0.94 -1.68
C ALA A 170 1.35 -0.16 -2.71
N LEU A 171 2.46 0.44 -2.28
CA LEU A 171 3.40 1.10 -3.19
C LEU A 171 4.04 0.09 -4.14
N ASN A 172 4.47 -1.08 -3.64
CA ASN A 172 5.03 -2.13 -4.48
C ASN A 172 4.03 -2.61 -5.54
N THR A 173 2.75 -2.80 -5.19
CA THR A 173 1.73 -3.20 -6.17
C THR A 173 1.53 -2.16 -7.28
N LEU A 174 1.61 -0.86 -6.96
CA LEU A 174 1.46 0.23 -7.94
C LEU A 174 2.70 0.43 -8.83
N CYS A 175 3.88 0.35 -8.23
CA CYS A 175 5.15 0.70 -8.85
C CYS A 175 5.94 -0.52 -9.35
N ARG A 176 5.60 -1.72 -8.88
CA ARG A 176 6.25 -3.01 -9.20
C ARG A 176 7.77 -2.97 -9.05
N PHE A 177 8.24 -2.32 -7.99
CA PHE A 177 9.67 -2.12 -7.80
C PHE A 177 10.36 -3.37 -7.22
N ALA A 178 9.64 -4.21 -6.49
CA ALA A 178 10.11 -5.48 -5.94
C ALA A 178 9.19 -6.64 -6.37
N SER A 179 9.69 -7.87 -6.20
CA SER A 179 8.92 -9.09 -6.48
C SER A 179 7.73 -9.22 -5.54
N ASP A 180 6.56 -9.59 -6.06
CA ASP A 180 5.38 -9.94 -5.24
C ASP A 180 5.64 -11.17 -4.35
N ALA A 181 6.66 -11.96 -4.66
CA ALA A 181 7.10 -13.10 -3.85
C ALA A 181 8.08 -12.71 -2.73
N LEU A 182 8.42 -11.43 -2.56
CA LEU A 182 9.33 -10.98 -1.50
C LEU A 182 8.73 -11.33 -0.12
N PRO A 183 9.41 -12.14 0.70
CA PRO A 183 8.97 -12.39 2.08
C PRO A 183 8.91 -11.08 2.88
N PRO A 184 7.86 -10.84 3.70
CA PRO A 184 7.73 -9.62 4.50
C PRO A 184 8.94 -9.33 5.40
N ILE A 185 9.61 -10.37 5.90
CA ILE A 185 10.85 -10.25 6.67
C ILE A 185 11.94 -9.50 5.88
N LEU A 186 12.11 -9.77 4.58
CA LEU A 186 13.12 -9.10 3.75
C LEU A 186 12.78 -7.65 3.44
N ALA A 187 11.49 -7.28 3.51
CA ALA A 187 11.11 -5.87 3.42
C ALA A 187 11.49 -5.11 4.70
N LEU A 188 11.50 -5.75 5.87
CA LEU A 188 11.75 -5.10 7.16
C LEU A 188 13.17 -5.24 7.71
N THR A 189 13.98 -6.20 7.25
CA THR A 189 15.32 -6.44 7.77
C THR A 189 16.21 -7.13 6.73
N ASP A 190 17.53 -6.97 6.87
CA ASP A 190 18.52 -7.77 6.13
C ASP A 190 18.71 -9.15 6.79
N ALA A 191 17.69 -10.01 6.68
CA ALA A 191 17.77 -11.38 7.16
C ALA A 191 18.55 -12.28 6.19
N ASP A 192 19.28 -13.26 6.73
CA ASP A 192 19.85 -14.36 5.94
C ASP A 192 18.85 -15.51 5.74
N LEU A 193 19.27 -16.53 4.98
CA LEU A 193 18.45 -17.69 4.68
C LEU A 193 18.00 -18.44 5.93
N ASP A 194 18.84 -18.56 6.95
CA ASP A 194 18.51 -19.29 8.17
C ASP A 194 17.38 -18.59 8.93
N HIS A 195 17.45 -17.27 9.06
CA HIS A 195 16.38 -16.48 9.66
C HIS A 195 15.09 -16.56 8.83
N VAL A 196 15.17 -16.51 7.50
CA VAL A 196 14.01 -16.63 6.61
C VAL A 196 13.35 -18.00 6.74
N GLU A 197 14.14 -19.07 6.84
CA GLU A 197 13.65 -20.45 7.00
C GLU A 197 13.08 -20.71 8.40
N GLN A 198 13.73 -20.20 9.45
CA GLN A 198 13.33 -20.40 10.83
C GLN A 198 12.08 -19.59 11.21
N LEU A 199 12.06 -18.29 10.89
CA LEU A 199 10.97 -17.40 11.30
C LEU A 199 9.78 -17.45 10.33
N GLY A 200 10.06 -17.80 9.06
CA GLY A 200 9.06 -18.00 8.03
C GLY A 200 8.18 -16.77 7.79
N ARG A 201 6.93 -17.01 7.36
CA ARG A 201 5.96 -15.94 7.03
C ARG A 201 5.28 -15.32 8.25
N ARG A 202 5.47 -15.90 9.44
CA ARG A 202 4.77 -15.47 10.66
C ARG A 202 5.61 -14.54 11.53
N ALA A 203 6.86 -14.29 11.16
CA ALA A 203 7.73 -13.35 11.83
C ALA A 203 7.07 -11.96 11.88
N ASP A 204 6.72 -11.51 13.09
CA ASP A 204 6.35 -10.12 13.30
C ASP A 204 7.56 -9.32 13.77
N ALA A 205 7.41 -7.99 13.83
CA ALA A 205 8.53 -7.12 14.17
C ALA A 205 9.12 -7.39 15.56
N TRP A 206 8.33 -7.89 16.52
CA TRP A 206 8.84 -8.27 17.83
C TRP A 206 9.72 -9.52 17.75
N THR A 207 9.29 -10.51 16.96
CA THR A 207 10.06 -11.72 16.70
C THR A 207 11.40 -11.37 16.05
N LEU A 208 11.41 -10.45 15.07
CA LEU A 208 12.65 -9.99 14.43
C LEU A 208 13.63 -9.38 15.44
N VAL A 209 13.16 -8.44 16.24
CA VAL A 209 14.00 -7.76 17.23
C VAL A 209 14.49 -8.74 18.30
N ARG A 210 13.70 -9.75 18.68
CA ARG A 210 14.13 -10.83 19.59
C ARG A 210 15.18 -11.77 19.00
N SER A 211 15.21 -11.93 17.69
CA SER A 211 16.26 -12.66 16.97
C SER A 211 17.47 -11.79 16.63
N ASP A 212 17.70 -10.69 17.36
CA ASP A 212 18.84 -9.78 17.15
C ASP A 212 18.87 -9.11 15.75
N LEU A 213 17.73 -9.05 15.05
CA LEU A 213 17.62 -8.38 13.75
C LEU A 213 17.20 -6.91 13.93
N SER A 214 17.85 -6.00 13.21
CA SER A 214 17.47 -4.59 13.15
C SER A 214 16.28 -4.38 12.21
N ILE A 215 15.41 -3.44 12.55
CA ILE A 215 14.33 -3.02 11.64
C ILE A 215 14.87 -1.94 10.70
N GLU A 216 14.97 -2.29 9.43
CA GLU A 216 15.47 -1.46 8.33
C GLU A 216 14.59 -1.73 7.10
N LEU A 217 13.60 -0.86 6.90
CA LEU A 217 12.67 -0.96 5.78
C LEU A 217 13.45 -0.82 4.45
N ALA A 218 13.31 -1.80 3.58
CA ALA A 218 13.98 -1.82 2.29
C ALA A 218 13.38 -0.76 1.34
N ASP A 219 14.26 -0.01 0.68
CA ASP A 219 13.90 0.70 -0.53
C ASP A 219 13.78 -0.26 -1.74
N ALA A 220 13.57 0.28 -2.93
CA ALA A 220 13.43 -0.51 -4.14
C ALA A 220 14.70 -1.31 -4.51
N THR A 221 15.88 -0.76 -4.24
CA THR A 221 17.17 -1.38 -4.56
C THR A 221 17.49 -2.45 -3.52
N THR A 222 17.42 -2.10 -2.24
CA THR A 222 17.66 -3.00 -1.11
C THR A 222 16.72 -4.22 -1.15
N ALA A 223 15.45 -4.04 -1.53
CA ALA A 223 14.51 -5.16 -1.62
C ALA A 223 14.93 -6.19 -2.67
N ARG A 224 15.46 -5.75 -3.81
CA ARG A 224 15.97 -6.63 -4.86
C ARG A 224 17.26 -7.31 -4.42
N GLU A 225 18.18 -6.56 -3.82
CA GLU A 225 19.45 -7.08 -3.31
C GLU A 225 19.22 -8.17 -2.25
N ARG A 226 18.34 -7.93 -1.27
CA ARG A 226 17.97 -8.92 -0.25
C ARG A 226 17.38 -10.19 -0.88
N MET A 227 16.51 -10.06 -1.90
CA MET A 227 15.95 -11.22 -2.60
C MET A 227 17.01 -12.02 -3.36
N THR A 228 17.91 -11.34 -4.07
CA THR A 228 19.04 -11.96 -4.78
C THR A 228 19.94 -12.71 -3.79
N LYS A 229 20.32 -12.07 -2.69
CA LYS A 229 21.12 -12.67 -1.60
C LYS A 229 20.51 -13.98 -1.10
N ILE A 230 19.20 -14.00 -0.82
CA ILE A 230 18.51 -15.22 -0.37
C ILE A 230 18.48 -16.31 -1.45
N SER A 231 18.27 -15.93 -2.71
CA SER A 231 18.29 -16.88 -3.83
C SER A 231 19.67 -17.52 -4.00
N GLU A 232 20.74 -16.74 -3.89
CA GLU A 232 22.12 -17.22 -3.98
C GLU A 232 22.47 -18.14 -2.81
N GLN A 233 22.06 -17.79 -1.59
CA GLN A 233 22.25 -18.63 -0.40
C GLN A 233 21.54 -19.98 -0.53
N ARG A 234 20.32 -20.02 -1.09
CA ARG A 234 19.62 -21.29 -1.36
C ARG A 234 20.36 -22.14 -2.38
N ALA A 235 20.76 -21.55 -3.50
CA ALA A 235 21.49 -22.27 -4.53
C ALA A 235 22.81 -22.85 -4.01
N ALA A 236 23.54 -22.11 -3.17
CA ALA A 236 24.75 -22.61 -2.53
C ALA A 236 24.47 -23.82 -1.61
N ARG A 237 23.43 -23.72 -0.77
CA ARG A 237 23.01 -24.80 0.15
C ARG A 237 22.59 -26.07 -0.61
N GLU A 238 21.83 -25.92 -1.69
CA GLU A 238 21.40 -27.05 -2.54
C GLU A 238 22.59 -27.72 -3.26
N ALA A 239 23.56 -26.92 -3.74
CA ALA A 239 24.78 -27.44 -4.34
C ALA A 239 25.62 -28.24 -3.35
N ASP A 240 25.77 -27.75 -2.11
CA ASP A 240 26.51 -28.45 -1.06
C ASP A 240 25.80 -29.74 -0.61
N GLN A 241 24.48 -29.73 -0.49
CA GLN A 241 23.69 -30.94 -0.23
C GLN A 241 23.83 -31.97 -1.36
N SER A 242 23.86 -31.51 -2.62
CA SER A 242 24.02 -32.38 -3.78
C SER A 242 25.42 -33.01 -3.83
N ARG A 243 26.47 -32.25 -3.52
CA ARG A 243 27.85 -32.76 -3.39
C ARG A 243 27.98 -33.79 -2.26
N ALA A 244 27.38 -33.50 -1.10
CA ALA A 244 27.41 -34.41 0.04
C ALA A 244 26.69 -35.75 -0.26
N ARG A 245 25.55 -35.70 -0.96
CA ARG A 245 24.84 -36.92 -1.40
C ARG A 245 25.62 -37.71 -2.45
N GLY A 246 26.26 -37.04 -3.41
CA GLY A 246 27.07 -37.68 -4.44
C GLY A 246 28.33 -38.37 -3.90
N SER A 247 28.88 -37.93 -2.76
CA SER A 247 30.05 -38.54 -2.12
C SER A 247 29.74 -39.82 -1.32
N LEU A 248 28.46 -40.16 -1.14
CA LEU A 248 28.01 -41.34 -0.37
C LEU A 248 27.61 -42.52 -1.27
N LEU A 249 27.71 -42.37 -2.60
CA LEU A 249 27.45 -43.40 -3.61
C LEU A 249 28.76 -43.86 -4.25
#